data_AF-A0A022QKT3-F1
#
_entry.id   AF-A0A022QKT3-F1
#
_cell.length_a   1.000
_cell.length_b   1.000
_cell.length_c   1.000
_cell.angle_alpha   90.00
_cell.angle_beta   90.00
_cell.angle_gamma   90.00
#
_symmetry.space_group_name_H-M   'P 1'
#
loop_
_entity.id
_entity.type
_entity.pdbx_description
1 polymer ?
#
loop_
_entity_poly.entity_id
_entity_poly.type
_entity_poly.pdbx_seq_one_letter_code
_entity_poly.pdbx_strand_id
1 'polypeptide(L)'
;EAVIRNILSRLPAKPFASAACVSRSWNTICNSILSFPKLSSAVSFNPSLEKALNEVVEKVLMEPIRPHFVLASIGPCFILQAALRRIEGIFGSKIPIIINVAEGVIGRDVRTDKFVEVQWALSAAKKKYSWPTDTQPTATCGMILTVGFLPGLKVHLVPLFQSEGPQSLFVDKFVMDIREVASAVSHSSSPAGIMLFADRKTNILPVLQKTEYAFPKDTFIVGDGGSELIFRISETTTVPPDSTFAAVALLFTRDINKPLGIGEIQFHVMLSTGVTAVGPVYKILSVEDHGTSTCFTATRDTIPEPFEGEAILHDILDEVGEDIMFAAKATYIGVTKSRSCSVGTERAKLMQFHEFHKFEPVG
;
A
#
# COMPACT_ATOMS: atom_id res chain seq x y z
N GLU A 1 32.62 22.94 -15.16
CA GLU A 1 31.78 21.98 -14.41
C GLU A 1 30.35 22.47 -14.18
N ALA A 2 30.13 23.67 -13.62
CA ALA A 2 28.79 24.21 -13.33
C ALA A 2 27.82 24.23 -14.54
N VAL A 3 28.30 24.62 -15.72
CA VAL A 3 27.49 24.63 -16.95
C VAL A 3 27.02 23.22 -17.33
N ILE A 4 27.92 22.23 -17.28
CA ILE A 4 27.58 20.83 -17.60
C ILE A 4 26.57 20.30 -16.60
N ARG A 5 26.77 20.55 -15.30
CA ARG A 5 25.82 20.16 -14.25
C ARG A 5 24.42 20.73 -14.53
N ASN A 6 24.32 22.02 -14.86
CA ASN A 6 23.04 22.68 -15.17
C ASN A 6 22.35 22.11 -16.42
N ILE A 7 23.12 21.74 -17.45
CA ILE A 7 22.56 21.08 -18.63
C ILE A 7 22.03 19.70 -18.26
N LEU A 8 22.86 18.88 -17.60
CA LEU A 8 22.51 17.51 -17.22
C LEU A 8 21.31 17.46 -16.27
N SER A 9 21.20 18.38 -15.31
CA SER A 9 20.09 18.40 -14.36
C SER A 9 18.72 18.69 -14.99
N ARG A 10 18.69 19.15 -16.25
CA ARG A 10 17.46 19.48 -16.99
C ARG A 10 17.13 18.46 -18.08
N LEU A 11 17.94 17.40 -18.21
CA LEU A 11 17.68 16.35 -19.18
C LEU A 11 16.55 15.43 -18.70
N PRO A 12 15.67 14.97 -19.60
CA PRO A 12 14.78 13.86 -19.29
C PRO A 12 15.58 12.60 -18.92
N ALA A 13 14.92 11.66 -18.23
CA ALA A 13 15.58 10.50 -17.64
C ALA A 13 16.41 9.67 -18.65
N LYS A 14 15.90 9.47 -19.88
CA LYS A 14 16.58 8.68 -20.92
C LYS A 14 17.87 9.37 -21.41
N PRO A 15 17.84 10.61 -21.95
CA PRO A 15 19.07 11.35 -22.28
C PRO A 15 20.04 11.48 -21.11
N PHE A 16 19.52 11.68 -19.89
CA PHE A 16 20.34 11.74 -18.68
C PHE A 16 21.11 10.43 -18.43
N ALA A 17 20.45 9.29 -18.57
CA ALA A 17 21.09 7.98 -18.44
C ALA A 17 22.20 7.79 -19.50
N SER A 18 21.95 8.18 -20.75
CA SER A 18 22.96 8.15 -21.82
C SER A 18 24.15 9.06 -21.48
N ALA A 19 23.89 10.26 -20.97
CA ALA A 19 24.93 11.22 -20.57
C ALA A 19 25.82 10.67 -19.43
N ALA A 20 25.23 9.93 -18.47
CA ALA A 20 25.97 9.29 -17.38
C ALA A 20 26.98 8.22 -17.87
N CYS A 21 26.85 7.73 -19.10
CA CYS A 21 27.73 6.72 -19.69
C CYS A 21 28.85 7.30 -20.57
N VAL A 22 28.86 8.62 -20.82
CA VAL A 22 29.81 9.25 -21.77
C VAL A 22 31.25 9.23 -21.26
N SER A 23 31.47 9.57 -19.99
CA SER A 23 32.81 9.60 -19.37
C SER A 23 32.71 9.47 -17.86
N ARG A 24 33.83 9.15 -17.19
CA ARG A 24 33.89 9.13 -15.71
C ARG A 24 33.49 10.46 -15.09
N SER A 25 33.92 11.59 -15.67
CA SER A 25 33.59 12.92 -15.18
C SER A 25 32.08 13.20 -15.25
N TRP A 26 31.43 12.89 -16.37
CA TRP A 26 29.98 13.05 -16.52
C TRP A 26 29.21 12.11 -15.58
N ASN A 27 29.69 10.87 -15.43
CA ASN A 27 29.12 9.92 -14.48
C ASN A 27 29.13 10.46 -13.04
N THR A 28 30.26 11.03 -12.59
CA THR A 28 30.37 11.66 -11.27
C THR A 28 29.38 12.81 -11.09
N ILE A 29 29.23 13.68 -12.10
CA ILE A 29 28.25 14.78 -12.06
C ILE A 29 26.82 14.21 -12.00
N CYS A 30 26.49 13.23 -12.83
CA CYS A 30 25.16 12.59 -12.83
C CYS A 30 24.85 11.92 -11.49
N ASN A 31 25.80 11.22 -10.87
CA ASN A 31 25.61 10.61 -9.56
C ASN A 31 25.42 11.69 -8.47
N SER A 32 26.09 12.83 -8.59
CA SER A 32 25.87 13.98 -7.70
C SER A 32 24.51 14.65 -7.91
N ILE A 33 23.95 14.65 -9.12
CA ILE A 33 22.57 15.11 -9.38
C ILE A 33 21.57 14.12 -8.76
N LEU A 34 21.86 12.82 -8.83
CA LEU A 34 21.07 11.74 -8.26
C LEU A 34 21.53 11.35 -6.84
N SER A 35 21.90 12.32 -5.99
CA SER A 35 22.32 12.04 -4.61
C SER A 35 21.17 12.04 -3.59
N PHE A 36 19.99 12.49 -3.98
CA PHE A 36 18.83 12.64 -3.09
C PHE A 36 17.69 11.69 -3.47
N PRO A 37 16.89 11.22 -2.50
CA PRO A 37 15.70 10.45 -2.78
C PRO A 37 14.71 11.25 -3.63
N LYS A 38 14.08 10.57 -4.58
CA LYS A 38 13.10 11.16 -5.49
C LYS A 38 11.96 10.17 -5.73
N LEU A 39 10.74 10.65 -5.52
CA LEU A 39 9.51 9.98 -5.96
C LEU A 39 8.89 10.84 -7.06
N SER A 40 8.80 10.28 -8.25
CA SER A 40 8.16 10.93 -9.41
C SER A 40 6.83 10.25 -9.67
N SER A 41 5.73 10.97 -9.54
CA SER A 41 4.38 10.42 -9.70
C SER A 41 3.56 11.26 -10.67
N ALA A 42 2.72 10.60 -11.46
CA ALA A 42 1.80 11.26 -12.38
C ALA A 42 0.49 10.49 -12.49
N VAL A 43 -0.60 11.23 -12.70
CA VAL A 43 -1.94 10.70 -12.93
C VAL A 43 -2.40 11.03 -14.35
N SER A 44 -3.12 10.08 -14.95
CA SER A 44 -3.89 10.28 -16.18
C SER A 44 -5.32 9.78 -15.97
N PHE A 45 -6.28 10.51 -16.53
CA PHE A 45 -7.71 10.16 -16.56
C PHE A 45 -8.14 9.73 -17.98
N ASN A 46 -7.17 9.35 -18.82
CA ASN A 46 -7.47 8.90 -20.16
C ASN A 46 -8.05 7.48 -20.12
N PRO A 47 -9.21 7.21 -20.74
CA PRO A 47 -9.83 5.88 -20.70
C PRO A 47 -9.09 4.84 -21.57
N SER A 48 -8.10 5.24 -22.36
CA SER A 48 -7.24 4.33 -23.12
C SER A 48 -5.95 4.04 -22.35
N LEU A 49 -5.69 2.75 -22.04
CA LEU A 49 -4.48 2.34 -21.32
C LEU A 49 -3.20 2.85 -21.99
N GLU A 50 -3.14 2.83 -23.31
CA GLU A 50 -1.95 3.27 -24.05
C GLU A 50 -1.73 4.78 -23.93
N LYS A 51 -2.78 5.58 -24.13
CA LYS A 51 -2.68 7.04 -24.00
C LYS A 51 -2.40 7.43 -22.55
N ALA A 52 -3.09 6.79 -21.60
CA ALA A 52 -2.88 7.01 -20.18
C ALA A 52 -1.44 6.71 -19.77
N LEU A 53 -0.91 5.57 -20.20
CA LEU A 53 0.47 5.17 -19.93
C LEU A 53 1.47 6.15 -20.54
N ASN A 54 1.28 6.58 -21.79
CA ASN A 54 2.16 7.56 -22.43
C ASN A 54 2.17 8.89 -21.67
N GLU A 55 1.00 9.41 -21.28
CA GLU A 55 0.87 10.64 -20.52
C GLU A 55 1.59 10.57 -19.15
N VAL A 56 1.42 9.47 -18.40
CA VAL A 56 2.07 9.34 -17.10
C VAL A 56 3.56 9.06 -17.22
N VAL A 57 4.00 8.26 -18.21
CA VAL A 57 5.41 7.94 -18.44
C VAL A 57 6.20 9.17 -18.87
N GLU A 58 5.64 9.98 -19.77
CA GLU A 58 6.25 11.25 -20.17
C GLU A 58 6.49 12.11 -18.92
N LYS A 59 5.45 12.34 -18.12
CA LYS A 59 5.52 13.15 -16.89
C LYS A 59 6.52 12.62 -15.87
N VAL A 60 6.50 11.33 -15.54
CA VAL A 60 7.41 10.78 -14.50
C VAL A 60 8.88 10.77 -14.93
N LEU A 61 9.15 10.74 -16.24
CA LEU A 61 10.50 10.73 -16.82
C LEU A 61 10.96 12.10 -17.35
N MET A 62 10.19 13.18 -17.13
CA MET A 62 10.52 14.55 -17.57
C MET A 62 11.84 15.07 -17.00
N GLU A 63 12.21 14.60 -15.81
CA GLU A 63 13.42 15.00 -15.10
C GLU A 63 14.35 13.81 -14.86
N PRO A 64 15.63 14.04 -14.53
CA PRO A 64 16.56 12.97 -14.20
C PRO A 64 16.02 12.09 -13.05
N ILE A 65 15.96 10.78 -13.30
CA ILE A 65 15.67 9.74 -12.31
C ILE A 65 16.28 8.42 -12.77
N ARG A 66 16.78 7.61 -11.82
CA ARG A 66 17.19 6.22 -12.05
C ARG A 66 16.24 5.30 -11.29
N PRO A 67 15.28 4.62 -11.94
CA PRO A 67 14.28 3.84 -11.23
C PRO A 67 14.89 2.73 -10.35
N HIS A 68 14.51 2.71 -9.07
CA HIS A 68 14.74 1.58 -8.15
C HIS A 68 13.50 0.69 -8.01
N PHE A 69 12.31 1.27 -8.19
CA PHE A 69 11.04 0.53 -8.25
C PHE A 69 9.99 1.33 -9.01
N VAL A 70 8.93 0.65 -9.41
CA VAL A 70 7.74 1.23 -10.05
C VAL A 70 6.49 0.71 -9.37
N LEU A 71 5.57 1.62 -9.03
CA LEU A 71 4.23 1.32 -8.57
C LEU A 71 3.23 1.89 -9.58
N ALA A 72 2.25 1.12 -9.99
CA ALA A 72 1.14 1.62 -10.78
C ALA A 72 -0.20 1.27 -10.14
N SER A 73 -1.05 2.27 -9.94
CA SER A 73 -2.42 2.08 -9.50
C SER A 73 -3.34 2.37 -10.68
N ILE A 74 -3.99 1.33 -11.19
CA ILE A 74 -4.82 1.41 -12.40
C ILE A 74 -6.29 1.32 -12.05
N GLY A 75 -7.15 1.97 -12.84
CA GLY A 75 -8.59 1.80 -12.70
C GLY A 75 -9.05 0.41 -13.17
N PRO A 76 -10.23 -0.05 -12.72
CA PRO A 76 -10.74 -1.39 -13.01
C PRO A 76 -11.08 -1.62 -14.49
N CYS A 77 -11.07 -0.57 -15.32
CA CYS A 77 -11.28 -0.70 -16.77
C CYS A 77 -10.04 -1.24 -17.51
N PHE A 78 -8.87 -1.28 -16.86
CA PHE A 78 -7.61 -1.72 -17.46
C PHE A 78 -7.25 -3.15 -17.06
N ILE A 79 -6.74 -3.90 -18.04
CA ILE A 79 -6.28 -5.28 -17.83
C ILE A 79 -4.87 -5.26 -17.21
N LEU A 80 -4.72 -5.78 -15.98
CA LEU A 80 -3.45 -5.84 -15.22
C LEU A 80 -2.29 -6.40 -16.06
N GLN A 81 -2.48 -7.56 -16.72
CA GLN A 81 -1.44 -8.19 -17.54
C GLN A 81 -1.01 -7.36 -18.75
N ALA A 82 -1.94 -6.56 -19.31
CA ALA A 82 -1.62 -5.67 -20.42
C ALA A 82 -0.81 -4.45 -19.94
N ALA A 83 -1.18 -3.88 -18.78
CA ALA A 83 -0.44 -2.81 -18.14
C ALA A 83 0.98 -3.25 -17.76
N LEU A 84 1.11 -4.43 -17.15
CA LEU A 84 2.39 -5.00 -16.73
C LEU A 84 3.38 -5.12 -17.88
N ARG A 85 2.99 -5.80 -18.97
CA ARG A 85 3.84 -5.97 -20.15
C ARG A 85 4.32 -4.64 -20.75
N ARG A 86 3.45 -3.62 -20.77
CA ARG A 86 3.80 -2.31 -21.32
C ARG A 86 4.75 -1.53 -20.40
N ILE A 87 4.50 -1.52 -19.09
CA ILE A 87 5.37 -0.88 -18.11
C ILE A 87 6.76 -1.53 -18.12
N GLU A 88 6.82 -2.85 -18.23
CA GLU A 88 8.08 -3.59 -18.32
C GLU A 88 8.86 -3.29 -19.60
N GLY A 89 8.17 -3.09 -20.72
CA GLY A 89 8.80 -2.64 -21.96
C GLY A 89 9.47 -1.26 -21.84
N ILE A 90 9.04 -0.44 -20.87
CA ILE A 90 9.54 0.92 -20.66
C ILE A 90 10.68 0.95 -19.62
N PHE A 91 10.46 0.28 -18.48
CA PHE A 91 11.37 0.35 -17.33
C PHE A 91 12.32 -0.84 -17.21
N GLY A 92 12.11 -1.88 -18.01
CA GLY A 92 12.84 -3.14 -17.94
C GLY A 92 12.28 -4.10 -16.87
N SER A 93 12.65 -5.37 -16.99
CA SER A 93 12.19 -6.44 -16.09
C SER A 93 13.00 -6.60 -14.81
N LYS A 94 14.13 -5.90 -14.68
CA LYS A 94 15.08 -6.07 -13.57
C LYS A 94 14.70 -5.30 -12.31
N ILE A 95 13.86 -4.27 -12.43
CA ILE A 95 13.43 -3.49 -11.28
C ILE A 95 12.12 -4.05 -10.73
N PRO A 96 11.88 -3.97 -9.41
CA PRO A 96 10.58 -4.22 -8.81
C PRO A 96 9.46 -3.42 -9.47
N ILE A 97 8.41 -4.12 -9.92
CA ILE A 97 7.18 -3.52 -10.46
C ILE A 97 5.99 -4.14 -9.73
N ILE A 98 5.15 -3.29 -9.13
CA ILE A 98 3.85 -3.68 -8.56
C ILE A 98 2.77 -2.88 -9.27
N ILE A 99 1.69 -3.55 -9.66
CA ILE A 99 0.49 -2.93 -10.22
C ILE A 99 -0.71 -3.38 -9.42
N ASN A 100 -1.47 -2.43 -8.88
CA ASN A 100 -2.73 -2.70 -8.17
C ASN A 100 -3.91 -2.02 -8.86
N VAL A 101 -5.10 -2.57 -8.67
CA VAL A 101 -6.35 -1.94 -9.08
C VAL A 101 -6.81 -1.01 -7.96
N ALA A 102 -6.89 0.28 -8.24
CA ALA A 102 -7.48 1.28 -7.34
C ALA A 102 -8.92 1.56 -7.76
N GLU A 103 -9.79 1.89 -6.81
CA GLU A 103 -11.21 2.24 -7.06
C GLU A 103 -11.43 3.73 -7.37
N GLY A 104 -10.41 4.56 -7.15
CA GLY A 104 -10.46 5.99 -7.38
C GLY A 104 -9.16 6.68 -7.00
N VAL A 105 -9.18 8.02 -7.05
CA VAL A 105 -8.08 8.88 -6.62
C VAL A 105 -8.65 10.01 -5.79
N ILE A 106 -7.99 10.28 -4.66
CA ILE A 106 -8.21 11.49 -3.87
C ILE A 106 -7.02 12.42 -4.06
N GLY A 107 -7.29 13.71 -4.22
CA GLY A 107 -6.25 14.70 -4.39
C GLY A 107 -6.79 16.12 -4.26
N ARG A 108 -5.89 17.09 -4.36
CA ARG A 108 -6.25 18.51 -4.39
C ARG A 108 -6.33 18.97 -5.83
N ASP A 109 -7.49 19.48 -6.23
CA ASP A 109 -7.69 20.05 -7.56
C ASP A 109 -6.91 21.37 -7.66
N VAL A 110 -6.02 21.45 -8.66
CA VAL A 110 -5.08 22.59 -8.81
C VAL A 110 -5.80 23.90 -9.10
N ARG A 111 -6.99 23.86 -9.71
CA ARG A 111 -7.72 25.07 -10.13
C ARG A 111 -8.58 25.63 -9.01
N THR A 112 -9.23 24.75 -8.25
CA THR A 112 -10.19 25.12 -7.20
C THR A 112 -9.58 25.10 -5.81
N ASP A 113 -8.38 24.54 -5.68
CA ASP A 113 -7.65 24.37 -4.43
C ASP A 113 -8.36 23.45 -3.41
N LYS A 114 -9.44 22.77 -3.83
CA LYS A 114 -10.26 21.88 -3.01
C LYS A 114 -9.80 20.43 -3.12
N PHE A 115 -9.97 19.68 -2.04
CA PHE A 115 -9.85 18.22 -2.11
C PHE A 115 -11.04 17.64 -2.89
N VAL A 116 -10.72 16.78 -3.85
CA VAL A 116 -11.68 16.09 -4.71
C VAL A 116 -11.34 14.62 -4.68
N GLU A 117 -12.37 13.79 -4.53
CA GLU A 117 -12.29 12.36 -4.75
C GLU A 117 -12.94 12.03 -6.09
N VAL A 118 -12.20 11.36 -6.96
CA VAL A 118 -12.70 10.86 -8.24
C VAL A 118 -12.76 9.34 -8.13
N GLN A 119 -13.98 8.81 -8.06
CA GLN A 119 -14.19 7.38 -8.14
C GLN A 119 -14.26 6.93 -9.60
N TRP A 120 -13.70 5.76 -9.89
CA TRP A 120 -13.79 5.19 -11.21
C TRP A 120 -15.20 4.69 -11.47
N ALA A 121 -15.76 5.09 -12.59
CA ALA A 121 -17.06 4.61 -13.02
C ALA A 121 -16.91 3.16 -13.46
N LEU A 122 -17.18 2.24 -12.54
CA LEU A 122 -17.53 0.87 -12.89
C LEU A 122 -18.71 0.97 -13.86
N SER A 123 -18.50 0.59 -15.13
CA SER A 123 -19.63 0.36 -16.03
C SER A 123 -20.61 -0.55 -15.29
N ALA A 124 -21.91 -0.27 -15.44
CA ALA A 124 -23.03 -0.85 -14.71
C ALA A 124 -23.20 -2.39 -14.86
N ALA A 125 -22.16 -3.14 -15.20
CA ALA A 125 -22.15 -4.59 -15.30
C ALA A 125 -22.08 -5.32 -13.95
N LYS A 126 -21.86 -4.63 -12.81
CA LYS A 126 -21.91 -5.24 -11.47
C LYS A 126 -22.91 -4.64 -10.49
N LYS A 127 -23.63 -3.56 -10.84
CA LYS A 127 -24.72 -3.01 -10.02
C LYS A 127 -26.06 -3.40 -10.62
N LYS A 128 -26.71 -4.38 -9.99
CA LYS A 128 -28.00 -4.97 -10.36
C LYS A 128 -29.21 -4.05 -10.08
N TYR A 129 -29.03 -2.73 -10.14
CA TYR A 129 -30.10 -1.76 -9.93
C TYR A 129 -29.98 -0.63 -10.95
N SER A 130 -30.88 -0.71 -11.93
CA SER A 130 -31.14 0.25 -12.99
C SER A 130 -31.76 1.55 -12.45
N TRP A 131 -31.23 2.69 -12.88
CA TRP A 131 -31.99 3.93 -13.04
C TRP A 131 -31.74 4.47 -14.46
N PRO A 132 -32.77 4.98 -15.15
CA PRO A 132 -32.64 5.46 -16.52
C PRO A 132 -32.24 6.94 -16.53
N THR A 133 -31.27 7.34 -17.36
CA THR A 133 -31.25 8.64 -18.05
C THR A 133 -30.09 8.75 -19.03
N ASP A 134 -30.39 9.35 -20.18
CA ASP A 134 -29.59 9.56 -21.40
C ASP A 134 -28.30 10.40 -21.21
N THR A 135 -27.40 9.96 -20.35
CA THR A 135 -26.00 10.40 -20.41
C THR A 135 -25.15 9.19 -20.71
N GLN A 136 -24.49 9.17 -21.87
CA GLN A 136 -23.40 8.22 -22.12
C GLN A 136 -22.48 8.28 -20.91
N PRO A 137 -22.33 7.21 -20.12
CA PRO A 137 -21.40 7.23 -19.01
C PRO A 137 -20.02 7.35 -19.64
N THR A 138 -19.43 8.53 -19.58
CA THR A 138 -18.00 8.70 -19.81
C THR A 138 -17.35 7.93 -18.67
N ALA A 139 -16.94 6.69 -18.95
CA ALA A 139 -16.32 5.85 -17.94
C ALA A 139 -15.08 6.59 -17.40
N THR A 140 -15.17 7.12 -16.19
CA THR A 140 -14.01 7.71 -15.50
C THR A 140 -13.08 6.55 -15.19
N CYS A 141 -11.98 6.49 -15.93
CA CYS A 141 -10.92 5.54 -15.69
C CYS A 141 -9.60 6.26 -15.83
N GLY A 142 -8.58 5.75 -15.14
CA GLY A 142 -7.30 6.40 -15.10
C GLY A 142 -6.23 5.49 -14.54
N MET A 143 -5.03 6.02 -14.47
CA MET A 143 -3.94 5.37 -13.78
C MET A 143 -3.03 6.40 -13.11
N ILE A 144 -2.40 5.97 -12.03
CA ILE A 144 -1.29 6.64 -11.39
C ILE A 144 -0.05 5.78 -11.62
N LEU A 145 1.04 6.39 -12.07
CA LEU A 145 2.35 5.77 -12.13
C LEU A 145 3.28 6.50 -11.18
N THR A 146 3.96 5.76 -10.31
CA THR A 146 4.95 6.27 -9.37
C THR A 146 6.28 5.55 -9.58
N VAL A 147 7.34 6.31 -9.81
CA VAL A 147 8.71 5.84 -10.00
C VAL A 147 9.56 6.34 -8.85
N GLY A 148 10.17 5.41 -8.11
CA GLY A 148 11.00 5.76 -6.97
C GLY A 148 12.48 5.57 -7.23
N PHE A 149 13.27 6.52 -6.76
CA PHE A 149 14.72 6.46 -6.69
C PHE A 149 15.16 6.80 -5.26
N LEU A 150 15.82 5.86 -4.61
CA LEU A 150 16.19 5.95 -3.19
C LEU A 150 17.68 5.61 -3.04
N PRO A 151 18.59 6.58 -3.26
CA PRO A 151 20.02 6.31 -3.15
C PRO A 151 20.37 5.92 -1.71
N GLY A 152 21.18 4.87 -1.56
CA GLY A 152 21.55 4.32 -0.25
C GLY A 152 20.57 3.26 0.29
N LEU A 153 19.49 2.98 -0.43
CA LEU A 153 18.59 1.85 -0.14
C LEU A 153 18.59 0.85 -1.28
N LYS A 154 18.56 -0.44 -0.93
CA LYS A 154 18.18 -1.54 -1.82
C LYS A 154 16.68 -1.78 -1.73
N VAL A 155 16.07 -2.04 -2.88
CA VAL A 155 14.65 -2.31 -2.99
C VAL A 155 14.42 -3.71 -3.53
N HIS A 156 13.64 -4.51 -2.81
CA HIS A 156 13.39 -5.92 -3.12
C HIS A 156 11.90 -6.25 -3.00
N LEU A 157 11.45 -7.27 -3.73
CA LEU A 157 10.13 -7.85 -3.56
C LEU A 157 10.23 -9.16 -2.81
N VAL A 158 9.38 -9.34 -1.81
CA VAL A 158 9.20 -10.62 -1.12
C VAL A 158 7.71 -10.98 -1.21
N PRO A 159 7.35 -12.09 -1.88
CA PRO A 159 5.97 -12.55 -1.92
C PRO A 159 5.55 -13.25 -0.63
N LEU A 160 4.28 -13.07 -0.25
CA LEU A 160 3.59 -13.94 0.69
C LEU A 160 2.82 -14.99 -0.10
N PHE A 161 3.02 -16.25 0.25
CA PHE A 161 2.35 -17.39 -0.36
C PHE A 161 1.23 -17.92 0.56
N GLN A 162 0.20 -18.49 -0.08
CA GLN A 162 -0.86 -19.25 0.58
C GLN A 162 -0.96 -20.65 -0.03
N SER A 163 -1.35 -21.62 0.81
CA SER A 163 -1.70 -22.98 0.38
C SER A 163 -3.19 -23.06 0.05
N GLU A 164 -3.59 -24.00 -0.81
CA GLU A 164 -5.00 -24.30 -1.09
C GLU A 164 -5.72 -25.01 0.09
N GLY A 165 -5.00 -25.37 1.16
CA GLY A 165 -5.54 -26.06 2.35
C GLY A 165 -5.87 -25.17 3.56
N PRO A 166 -6.37 -25.75 4.67
CA PRO A 166 -6.82 -25.02 5.87
C PRO A 166 -5.72 -24.28 6.66
N GLN A 167 -4.45 -24.41 6.28
CA GLN A 167 -3.35 -23.57 6.77
C GLN A 167 -3.16 -22.39 5.80
N SER A 168 -3.81 -21.27 6.12
CA SER A 168 -4.21 -20.25 5.15
C SER A 168 -3.12 -19.30 4.64
N LEU A 169 -2.02 -19.06 5.37
CA LEU A 169 -0.95 -18.15 4.94
C LEU A 169 0.41 -18.57 5.51
N PHE A 170 1.48 -18.53 4.70
CA PHE A 170 2.84 -18.85 5.15
C PHE A 170 3.53 -17.65 5.82
N VAL A 171 2.91 -17.09 6.86
CA VAL A 171 3.35 -15.83 7.49
C VAL A 171 4.72 -15.96 8.17
N ASP A 172 5.01 -17.08 8.83
CA ASP A 172 6.33 -17.32 9.44
C ASP A 172 7.45 -17.27 8.41
N LYS A 173 7.27 -18.02 7.32
CA LYS A 173 8.23 -18.07 6.23
C LYS A 173 8.40 -16.68 5.61
N PHE A 174 7.30 -15.98 5.37
CA PHE A 174 7.33 -14.61 4.83
C PHE A 174 8.18 -13.65 5.69
N VAL A 175 8.01 -13.66 7.01
CA VAL A 175 8.82 -12.83 7.91
C VAL A 175 10.29 -13.25 7.89
N MET A 176 10.58 -14.55 7.82
CA MET A 176 11.95 -15.07 7.71
C MET A 176 12.61 -14.68 6.38
N ASP A 177 11.89 -14.78 5.26
CA ASP A 177 12.35 -14.38 3.94
C ASP A 177 12.69 -12.87 3.91
N ILE A 178 11.86 -12.03 4.56
CA ILE A 178 12.17 -10.60 4.74
C ILE A 178 13.47 -10.39 5.53
N ARG A 179 13.67 -11.12 6.63
CA ARG A 179 14.89 -11.03 7.45
C ARG A 179 16.12 -11.45 6.67
N GLU A 180 16.01 -12.51 5.89
CA GLU A 180 17.10 -13.02 5.04
C GLU A 180 17.48 -11.98 3.97
N VAL A 181 16.50 -11.46 3.23
CA VAL A 181 16.73 -10.43 2.21
C VAL A 181 17.33 -9.15 2.83
N ALA A 182 16.85 -8.73 4.00
CA ALA A 182 17.38 -7.56 4.68
C ALA A 182 18.84 -7.75 5.14
N SER A 183 19.16 -8.95 5.67
CA SER A 183 20.51 -9.30 6.13
C SER A 183 21.50 -9.46 4.97
N ALA A 184 21.04 -9.89 3.79
CA ALA A 184 21.89 -10.10 2.63
C ALA A 184 22.50 -8.81 2.07
N VAL A 185 21.86 -7.65 2.31
CA VAL A 185 22.28 -6.36 1.73
C VAL A 185 22.60 -5.29 2.78
N SER A 186 22.43 -5.60 4.07
CA SER A 186 22.61 -4.65 5.16
C SER A 186 23.21 -5.28 6.42
N HIS A 187 23.65 -4.46 7.36
CA HIS A 187 24.11 -4.91 8.68
C HIS A 187 22.96 -5.31 9.64
N SER A 188 21.71 -5.33 9.17
CA SER A 188 20.51 -5.52 9.97
C SER A 188 19.58 -6.55 9.33
N SER A 189 18.94 -7.39 10.13
CA SER A 189 17.85 -8.26 9.67
C SER A 189 16.50 -7.53 9.58
N SER A 190 16.46 -6.25 9.95
CA SER A 190 15.26 -5.41 9.90
C SER A 190 15.33 -4.43 8.73
N PRO A 191 14.32 -4.39 7.85
CA PRO A 191 14.24 -3.39 6.79
C PRO A 191 14.00 -1.99 7.38
N ALA A 192 14.38 -0.94 6.65
CA ALA A 192 14.04 0.43 7.00
C ALA A 192 12.54 0.72 6.76
N GLY A 193 11.90 -0.05 5.87
CA GLY A 193 10.51 0.15 5.50
C GLY A 193 9.91 -1.00 4.71
N ILE A 194 8.60 -1.14 4.81
CA ILE A 194 7.82 -2.15 4.09
C ILE A 194 6.60 -1.47 3.46
N MET A 195 6.46 -1.61 2.15
CA MET A 195 5.20 -1.36 1.44
C MET A 195 4.51 -2.71 1.15
N LEU A 196 3.39 -2.99 1.80
CA LEU A 196 2.68 -4.27 1.74
C LEU A 196 1.42 -4.16 0.88
N PHE A 197 1.30 -5.03 -0.12
CA PHE A 197 0.15 -5.11 -1.03
C PHE A 197 -0.49 -6.48 -0.93
N ALA A 198 -1.77 -6.54 -0.59
CA ALA A 198 -2.51 -7.80 -0.38
C ALA A 198 -3.64 -7.97 -1.39
N ASP A 199 -3.83 -9.21 -1.85
CA ASP A 199 -4.97 -9.56 -2.68
C ASP A 199 -6.27 -9.32 -1.91
N ARG A 200 -7.32 -8.93 -2.63
CA ARG A 200 -8.65 -8.65 -2.07
C ARG A 200 -9.22 -9.78 -1.18
N LYS A 201 -8.85 -11.04 -1.44
CA LYS A 201 -9.33 -12.20 -0.66
C LYS A 201 -8.47 -12.50 0.57
N THR A 202 -7.29 -11.91 0.67
CA THR A 202 -6.32 -12.19 1.72
C THR A 202 -6.70 -11.44 3.00
N ASN A 203 -6.89 -12.18 4.10
CA ASN A 203 -6.94 -11.56 5.42
C ASN A 203 -5.52 -11.12 5.82
N ILE A 204 -5.21 -9.82 5.65
CA ILE A 204 -3.89 -9.27 5.92
C ILE A 204 -3.60 -9.04 7.41
N LEU A 205 -4.62 -9.07 8.27
CA LEU A 205 -4.46 -8.75 9.70
C LEU A 205 -3.43 -9.63 10.42
N PRO A 206 -3.42 -10.97 10.27
CA PRO A 206 -2.40 -11.82 10.90
C PRO A 206 -0.99 -11.54 10.39
N VAL A 207 -0.88 -11.08 9.13
CA VAL A 207 0.40 -10.71 8.52
C VAL A 207 0.93 -9.44 9.16
N LEU A 208 0.09 -8.39 9.26
CA LEU A 208 0.43 -7.13 9.91
C LEU A 208 0.84 -7.32 11.37
N GLN A 209 0.07 -8.10 12.13
CA GLN A 209 0.38 -8.39 13.53
C GLN A 209 1.76 -9.03 13.70
N LYS A 210 2.08 -9.97 12.81
CA LYS A 210 3.31 -10.74 12.87
C LYS A 210 4.51 -9.96 12.35
N THR A 211 4.35 -9.11 11.34
CA THR A 211 5.40 -8.20 10.88
C THR A 211 5.68 -7.10 11.91
N GLU A 212 4.66 -6.51 12.52
CA GLU A 212 4.82 -5.53 13.61
C GLU A 212 5.49 -6.14 14.84
N TYR A 213 5.19 -7.40 15.18
CA TYR A 213 5.93 -8.15 16.20
C TYR A 213 7.40 -8.39 15.81
N ALA A 214 7.66 -8.72 14.53
CA ALA A 214 8.97 -9.18 14.08
C ALA A 214 10.02 -8.08 13.89
N PHE A 215 9.58 -6.84 13.67
CA PHE A 215 10.43 -5.71 13.29
C PHE A 215 10.33 -4.56 14.30
N PRO A 216 11.39 -3.74 14.44
CA PRO A 216 11.38 -2.62 15.37
C PRO A 216 10.38 -1.54 14.96
N LYS A 217 9.96 -0.70 15.91
CA LYS A 217 9.01 0.40 15.69
C LYS A 217 9.45 1.40 14.61
N ASP A 218 10.75 1.51 14.37
CA ASP A 218 11.31 2.39 13.34
C ASP A 218 11.13 1.84 11.91
N THR A 219 10.78 0.56 11.76
CA THR A 219 10.38 -0.03 10.48
C THR A 219 8.93 0.33 10.20
N PHE A 220 8.70 1.24 9.26
CA PHE A 220 7.34 1.56 8.86
C PHE A 220 6.72 0.45 8.00
N ILE A 221 5.40 0.29 8.12
CA ILE A 221 4.60 -0.63 7.31
C ILE A 221 3.40 0.15 6.78
N VAL A 222 3.31 0.30 5.46
CA VAL A 222 2.21 0.98 4.76
C VAL A 222 1.83 0.19 3.51
N GLY A 223 0.71 0.50 2.87
CA GLY A 223 0.38 -0.07 1.57
C GLY A 223 -1.11 -0.27 1.36
N ASP A 224 -1.47 -1.26 0.56
CA ASP A 224 -2.84 -1.54 0.14
C ASP A 224 -3.23 -2.96 0.54
N GLY A 225 -4.16 -3.06 1.49
CA GLY A 225 -4.55 -4.32 2.11
C GLY A 225 -5.67 -5.08 1.39
N GLY A 226 -6.13 -4.67 0.21
CA GLY A 226 -7.28 -5.34 -0.41
C GLY A 226 -7.62 -4.94 -1.84
N SER A 227 -6.68 -5.12 -2.77
CA SER A 227 -6.89 -4.88 -4.20
C SER A 227 -6.53 -6.07 -5.07
N GLU A 228 -7.07 -6.10 -6.30
CA GLU A 228 -6.53 -6.98 -7.33
C GLU A 228 -5.14 -6.46 -7.72
N LEU A 229 -4.14 -7.34 -7.75
CA LEU A 229 -2.77 -6.93 -7.99
C LEU A 229 -1.98 -7.93 -8.83
N ILE A 230 -0.97 -7.41 -9.51
CA ILE A 230 0.06 -8.21 -10.16
C ILE A 230 1.42 -7.54 -9.92
N PHE A 231 2.45 -8.35 -9.77
CA PHE A 231 3.81 -7.85 -9.63
C PHE A 231 4.77 -8.72 -10.43
N ARG A 232 5.95 -8.17 -10.69
CA ARG A 232 7.07 -8.91 -11.26
C ARG A 232 8.15 -9.09 -10.22
N ILE A 233 8.42 -10.35 -9.88
CA ILE A 233 9.61 -10.72 -9.12
C ILE A 233 10.74 -11.07 -10.08
N SER A 234 11.98 -10.85 -9.64
CA SER A 234 13.15 -11.38 -10.32
C SER A 234 13.09 -12.91 -10.40
N GLU A 235 13.69 -13.49 -11.46
CA GLU A 235 13.59 -14.90 -11.87
C GLU A 235 14.07 -15.91 -10.81
N THR A 236 14.71 -15.48 -9.73
CA THR A 236 15.30 -16.34 -8.70
C THR A 236 14.30 -16.83 -7.64
N THR A 237 13.03 -16.43 -7.70
CA THR A 237 12.05 -16.79 -6.65
C THR A 237 11.38 -18.12 -6.95
N THR A 238 11.72 -19.14 -6.17
CA THR A 238 11.06 -20.45 -6.24
C THR A 238 9.65 -20.35 -5.65
N VAL A 239 8.63 -20.49 -6.50
CA VAL A 239 7.24 -20.61 -6.07
C VAL A 239 7.04 -22.01 -5.47
N PRO A 240 6.57 -22.13 -4.22
CA PRO A 240 6.24 -23.43 -3.64
C PRO A 240 5.20 -24.18 -4.50
N PRO A 241 5.26 -25.52 -4.60
CA PRO A 241 4.23 -26.31 -5.28
C PRO A 241 2.85 -26.02 -4.68
N ASP A 242 1.82 -25.99 -5.51
CA ASP A 242 0.41 -25.82 -5.10
C ASP A 242 0.17 -24.57 -4.22
N SER A 243 0.92 -23.49 -4.51
CA SER A 243 0.78 -22.21 -3.82
C SER A 243 0.41 -21.08 -4.77
N THR A 244 -0.37 -20.14 -4.24
CA THR A 244 -0.71 -18.89 -4.92
C THR A 244 -0.18 -17.71 -4.12
N PHE A 245 -0.07 -16.56 -4.78
CA PHE A 245 0.33 -15.33 -4.11
C PHE A 245 -0.85 -14.73 -3.35
N ALA A 246 -0.64 -14.43 -2.08
CA ALA A 246 -1.63 -13.79 -1.22
C ALA A 246 -1.34 -12.29 -1.01
N ALA A 247 -0.06 -11.92 -0.97
CA ALA A 247 0.41 -10.55 -0.84
C ALA A 247 1.85 -10.42 -1.37
N VAL A 248 2.37 -9.20 -1.45
CA VAL A 248 3.77 -8.90 -1.74
C VAL A 248 4.25 -7.72 -0.90
N ALA A 249 5.46 -7.82 -0.35
CA ALA A 249 6.16 -6.73 0.30
C ALA A 249 7.22 -6.15 -0.63
N LEU A 250 7.16 -4.83 -0.84
CA LEU A 250 8.26 -4.04 -1.37
C LEU A 250 9.10 -3.54 -0.18
N LEU A 251 10.29 -4.10 -0.04
CA LEU A 251 11.21 -3.85 1.07
C LEU A 251 12.17 -2.73 0.75
N PHE A 252 12.37 -1.83 1.70
CA PHE A 252 13.39 -0.80 1.67
C PHE A 252 14.46 -1.13 2.70
N THR A 253 15.66 -1.51 2.24
CA THR A 253 16.74 -1.97 3.13
C THR A 253 17.97 -1.09 2.95
N ARG A 254 18.66 -0.74 4.04
CA ARG A 254 19.89 0.06 3.98
C ARG A 254 20.97 -0.66 3.20
N ASP A 255 21.52 -0.03 2.17
CA ASP A 255 22.58 -0.63 1.35
C ASP A 255 23.93 -0.47 2.06
N ILE A 256 24.53 -1.59 2.49
CA ILE A 256 25.89 -1.61 3.04
C ILE A 256 26.92 -1.07 2.05
N ASN A 257 26.68 -1.24 0.75
CA ASN A 257 27.56 -0.82 -0.33
C ASN A 257 27.16 0.55 -0.90
N LYS A 258 26.43 1.37 -0.14
CA LYS A 258 26.02 2.69 -0.62
C LYS A 258 27.24 3.56 -0.97
N PRO A 259 27.16 4.38 -2.03
CA PRO A 259 28.27 5.26 -2.42
C PRO A 259 28.65 6.25 -1.31
N LEU A 260 29.95 6.58 -1.24
CA LEU A 260 30.46 7.62 -0.35
C LEU A 260 29.74 8.96 -0.62
N GLY A 261 29.36 9.66 0.44
CA GLY A 261 28.64 10.94 0.35
C GLY A 261 27.11 10.83 0.23
N ILE A 262 26.55 9.62 0.14
CA ILE A 262 25.11 9.40 0.28
C ILE A 262 24.73 9.36 1.76
N GLY A 263 23.83 10.25 2.16
CA GLY A 263 23.29 10.32 3.52
C GLY A 263 22.48 9.08 3.93
N GLU A 264 21.85 9.16 5.10
CA GLU A 264 20.85 8.17 5.52
C GLU A 264 19.46 8.68 5.17
N ILE A 265 18.63 7.82 4.58
CA ILE A 265 17.22 8.11 4.36
C ILE A 265 16.45 7.74 5.63
N GLN A 266 15.71 8.72 6.16
CA GLN A 266 14.76 8.50 7.25
C GLN A 266 13.34 8.61 6.69
N PHE A 267 12.48 7.68 7.09
CA PHE A 267 11.09 7.67 6.69
C PHE A 267 10.24 8.24 7.82
N HIS A 268 9.37 9.18 7.45
CA HIS A 268 8.36 9.73 8.35
C HIS A 268 7.00 9.29 7.85
N VAL A 269 6.26 8.59 8.68
CA VAL A 269 4.89 8.16 8.38
C VAL A 269 3.93 8.96 9.24
N MET A 270 2.94 9.56 8.58
CA MET A 270 1.81 10.23 9.23
C MET A 270 0.56 9.43 8.88
N LEU A 271 -0.07 8.85 9.89
CA LEU A 271 -1.32 8.12 9.73
C LEU A 271 -2.47 9.06 10.11
N SER A 272 -3.41 9.26 9.19
CA SER A 272 -4.72 9.79 9.56
C SER A 272 -5.53 8.64 10.14
N THR A 273 -6.18 8.84 11.29
CA THR A 273 -7.10 7.83 11.83
C THR A 273 -8.29 7.60 10.90
N GLY A 274 -8.63 8.58 10.04
CA GLY A 274 -9.78 8.51 9.13
C GLY A 274 -11.14 8.38 9.83
N VAL A 275 -11.13 8.27 11.16
CA VAL A 275 -12.26 8.11 12.04
C VAL A 275 -12.10 9.06 13.23
N THR A 276 -13.22 9.58 13.70
CA THR A 276 -13.34 10.33 14.93
C THR A 276 -14.01 9.42 15.95
N ALA A 277 -13.36 9.19 17.08
CA ALA A 277 -13.98 8.44 18.18
C ALA A 277 -15.10 9.29 18.80
N VAL A 278 -16.27 8.69 18.97
CA VAL A 278 -17.44 9.26 19.64
C VAL A 278 -17.94 8.21 20.63
N GLY A 279 -18.49 8.63 21.75
CA GLY A 279 -18.99 7.71 22.76
C GLY A 279 -17.97 7.31 23.84
N PRO A 280 -18.46 6.60 24.85
CA PRO A 280 -17.66 6.12 25.97
C PRO A 280 -16.83 4.89 25.58
N VAL A 281 -15.82 4.57 26.41
CA VAL A 281 -15.05 3.34 26.30
C VAL A 281 -15.81 2.20 26.99
N TYR A 282 -15.99 1.10 26.28
CA TYR A 282 -16.62 -0.11 26.79
C TYR A 282 -15.57 -1.21 27.03
N LYS A 283 -15.81 -2.04 28.05
CA LYS A 283 -15.05 -3.25 28.32
C LYS A 283 -15.85 -4.47 27.90
N ILE A 284 -15.33 -5.20 26.92
CA ILE A 284 -15.96 -6.43 26.41
C ILE A 284 -15.97 -7.51 27.50
N LEU A 285 -17.14 -8.12 27.71
CA LEU A 285 -17.36 -9.25 28.63
C LEU A 285 -17.37 -10.59 27.90
N SER A 286 -18.19 -10.71 26.86
CA SER A 286 -18.29 -11.91 26.04
C SER A 286 -18.33 -11.55 24.55
N VAL A 287 -17.89 -12.49 23.72
CA VAL A 287 -17.93 -12.40 22.26
C VAL A 287 -18.44 -13.73 21.73
N GLU A 288 -19.44 -13.68 20.86
CA GLU A 288 -20.02 -14.82 20.18
C GLU A 288 -19.87 -14.65 18.67
N ASP A 289 -19.40 -15.70 18.00
CA ASP A 289 -19.21 -15.72 16.54
C ASP A 289 -20.32 -16.54 15.89
N HIS A 290 -21.08 -15.89 15.01
CA HIS A 290 -22.14 -16.51 14.22
C HIS A 290 -21.74 -16.70 12.75
N GLY A 291 -20.45 -16.61 12.43
CA GLY A 291 -19.86 -16.83 11.11
C GLY A 291 -20.01 -15.64 10.17
N THR A 292 -21.21 -15.06 10.04
CA THR A 292 -21.45 -13.83 9.26
C THR A 292 -21.46 -12.56 10.11
N SER A 293 -21.55 -12.70 11.43
CA SER A 293 -21.55 -11.58 12.38
C SER A 293 -20.89 -12.00 13.68
N THR A 294 -20.39 -11.01 14.41
CA THR A 294 -19.84 -11.20 15.75
C THR A 294 -20.68 -10.36 16.71
N CYS A 295 -21.29 -11.02 17.69
CA CYS A 295 -22.04 -10.37 18.76
C CYS A 295 -21.13 -10.22 19.98
N PHE A 296 -21.33 -9.17 20.77
CA PHE A 296 -20.59 -9.01 22.01
C PHE A 296 -21.48 -8.37 23.08
N THR A 297 -21.16 -8.65 24.34
CA THR A 297 -21.69 -7.90 25.48
C THR A 297 -20.56 -7.08 26.09
N ALA A 298 -20.88 -5.89 26.58
CA ALA A 298 -19.88 -5.00 27.16
C ALA A 298 -20.38 -4.31 28.43
N THR A 299 -19.45 -3.77 29.21
CA THR A 299 -19.75 -2.98 30.41
C THR A 299 -19.04 -1.64 30.33
N ARG A 300 -19.50 -0.67 31.14
CA ARG A 300 -18.81 0.60 31.33
C ARG A 300 -18.21 0.60 32.73
N ASP A 301 -17.07 1.25 32.92
CA ASP A 301 -16.45 1.34 34.25
C ASP A 301 -17.38 1.98 35.30
N THR A 302 -18.32 2.81 34.85
CA THR A 302 -19.32 3.50 35.70
C THR A 302 -20.61 2.71 35.90
N ILE A 303 -20.91 1.70 35.08
CA ILE A 303 -22.17 0.94 35.09
C ILE A 303 -21.85 -0.56 34.97
N PRO A 304 -21.99 -1.33 36.05
CA PRO A 304 -21.65 -2.75 36.06
C PRO A 304 -22.64 -3.64 35.30
N GLU A 305 -23.77 -3.08 34.86
CA GLU A 305 -24.78 -3.80 34.07
C GLU A 305 -24.28 -4.04 32.64
N PRO A 306 -24.46 -5.25 32.09
CA PRO A 306 -24.06 -5.56 30.73
C PRO A 306 -24.95 -4.83 29.73
N PHE A 307 -24.32 -4.12 28.80
CA PHE A 307 -24.94 -3.53 27.64
C PHE A 307 -24.90 -4.52 26.48
N GLU A 308 -26.05 -4.69 25.83
CA GLU A 308 -26.21 -5.38 24.56
C GLU A 308 -25.87 -4.45 23.38
N GLY A 309 -25.68 -5.04 22.19
CA GLY A 309 -25.27 -4.30 20.99
C GLY A 309 -26.25 -3.18 20.61
N GLU A 310 -27.56 -3.39 20.73
CA GLU A 310 -28.57 -2.37 20.46
C GLU A 310 -28.50 -1.18 21.44
N ALA A 311 -28.22 -1.42 22.72
CA ALA A 311 -28.12 -0.34 23.71
C ALA A 311 -26.91 0.56 23.43
N ILE A 312 -25.77 -0.03 23.04
CA ILE A 312 -24.58 0.71 22.63
C ILE A 312 -24.86 1.51 21.35
N LEU A 313 -25.60 0.93 20.40
CA LEU A 313 -26.00 1.64 19.19
C LEU A 313 -26.88 2.84 19.50
N HIS A 314 -27.86 2.69 20.40
CA HIS A 314 -28.74 3.79 20.78
C HIS A 314 -27.96 4.93 21.45
N ASP A 315 -27.03 4.61 22.36
CA ASP A 315 -26.10 5.58 22.97
C ASP A 315 -25.30 6.34 21.89
N ILE A 316 -24.79 5.63 20.88
CA ILE A 316 -24.04 6.24 19.76
C ILE A 316 -24.95 7.15 18.92
N LEU A 317 -26.18 6.72 18.62
CA LEU A 317 -27.14 7.49 17.84
C LEU A 317 -27.51 8.79 18.56
N ASP A 318 -27.73 8.73 19.87
CA ASP A 318 -28.05 9.90 20.70
C ASP A 318 -26.89 10.90 20.75
N GLU A 319 -25.64 10.43 20.78
CA GLU A 319 -24.45 11.28 20.87
C GLU A 319 -24.03 11.88 19.51
N VAL A 320 -24.12 11.11 18.42
CA VAL A 320 -23.74 11.54 17.07
C VAL A 320 -24.85 12.34 16.38
N GLY A 321 -26.12 12.06 16.70
CA GLY A 321 -27.29 12.58 16.01
C GLY A 321 -27.61 11.81 14.73
N GLU A 322 -28.89 11.46 14.53
CA GLU A 322 -29.37 10.65 13.42
C GLU A 322 -28.95 11.18 12.03
N ASP A 323 -28.95 12.51 11.85
CA ASP A 323 -28.60 13.16 10.59
C ASP A 323 -27.12 12.95 10.18
N ILE A 324 -26.21 12.93 11.16
CA ILE A 324 -24.77 12.70 10.93
C ILE A 324 -24.52 11.21 10.66
N MET A 325 -25.25 10.32 11.34
CA MET A 325 -25.19 8.88 11.08
C MET A 325 -25.72 8.52 9.69
N PHE A 326 -26.84 9.10 9.24
CA PHE A 326 -27.34 8.88 7.88
C PHE A 326 -26.37 9.39 6.80
N ALA A 327 -25.60 10.45 7.12
CA ALA A 327 -24.52 10.94 6.26
C ALA A 327 -23.23 10.08 6.35
N ALA A 328 -23.00 9.41 7.47
CA ALA A 328 -21.88 8.50 7.69
C ALA A 328 -22.12 7.16 7.00
N LYS A 329 -21.52 6.96 5.82
CA LYS A 329 -21.69 5.75 4.99
C LYS A 329 -21.27 4.44 5.65
N ALA A 330 -20.52 4.48 6.76
CA ALA A 330 -20.14 3.30 7.56
C ALA A 330 -19.73 3.71 8.98
N THR A 331 -20.27 3.01 9.99
CA THR A 331 -19.84 3.12 11.39
C THR A 331 -18.83 2.03 11.71
N TYR A 332 -17.83 2.35 12.53
CA TYR A 332 -16.80 1.41 12.95
C TYR A 332 -16.65 1.42 14.47
N ILE A 333 -16.40 0.25 15.04
CA ILE A 333 -16.00 0.10 16.44
C ILE A 333 -14.50 -0.18 16.47
N GLY A 334 -13.74 0.68 17.14
CA GLY A 334 -12.34 0.45 17.45
C GLY A 334 -12.20 -0.50 18.63
N VAL A 335 -11.48 -1.61 18.45
CA VAL A 335 -11.30 -2.66 19.46
C VAL A 335 -9.81 -2.85 19.74
N THR A 336 -9.42 -2.70 21.00
CA THR A 336 -8.07 -3.04 21.45
C THR A 336 -8.01 -4.52 21.82
N LYS A 337 -7.31 -5.33 21.02
CA LYS A 337 -7.15 -6.77 21.22
C LYS A 337 -5.74 -7.10 21.70
N SER A 338 -5.66 -7.93 22.75
CA SER A 338 -4.38 -8.52 23.17
C SER A 338 -4.21 -9.88 22.52
N ARG A 339 -3.10 -10.10 21.81
CA ARG A 339 -2.81 -11.37 21.12
C ARG A 339 -1.40 -11.86 21.44
N SER A 340 -1.25 -13.17 21.57
CA SER A 340 0.04 -13.82 21.70
C SER A 340 0.65 -14.03 20.31
N CYS A 341 1.80 -13.42 20.04
CA CYS A 341 2.50 -13.48 18.75
C CYS A 341 3.85 -14.21 18.90
N SER A 342 4.19 -15.04 17.93
CA SER A 342 5.51 -15.69 17.79
C SER A 342 5.91 -15.77 16.32
N VAL A 343 7.22 -15.82 16.05
CA VAL A 343 7.80 -16.02 14.72
C VAL A 343 8.81 -17.16 14.79
N GLY A 344 8.66 -18.18 13.95
CA GLY A 344 9.53 -19.35 13.93
C GLY A 344 9.60 -20.04 15.31
N THR A 345 10.82 -20.20 15.83
CA THR A 345 11.08 -20.83 17.14
C THR A 345 11.13 -19.84 18.31
N GLU A 346 10.81 -18.56 18.08
CA GLU A 346 10.83 -17.54 19.12
C GLU A 346 9.71 -17.75 20.16
N ARG A 347 10.00 -17.37 21.41
CA ARG A 347 9.00 -17.41 22.49
C ARG A 347 7.91 -16.39 22.22
N ALA A 348 6.65 -16.83 22.34
CA ALA A 348 5.51 -15.97 22.14
C ALA A 348 5.47 -14.80 23.14
N LYS A 349 5.08 -13.61 22.68
CA LYS A 349 4.86 -12.41 23.50
C LYS A 349 3.46 -11.88 23.31
N LEU A 350 2.91 -11.29 24.37
CA LEU A 350 1.62 -10.61 24.31
C LEU A 350 1.79 -9.22 23.68
N MET A 351 1.03 -8.95 22.63
CA MET A 351 0.99 -7.68 21.90
C MET A 351 -0.43 -7.10 21.97
N GLN A 352 -0.55 -5.78 21.93
CA GLN A 352 -1.83 -5.09 21.82
C GLN A 352 -1.99 -4.47 20.44
N PHE A 353 -3.12 -4.72 19.81
CA PHE A 353 -3.47 -4.21 18.49
C PHE A 353 -4.78 -3.43 18.57
N HIS A 354 -4.88 -2.34 17.82
CA HIS A 354 -6.11 -1.59 17.66
C HIS A 354 -6.72 -1.92 16.29
N GLU A 355 -7.84 -2.62 16.28
CA GLU A 355 -8.53 -3.10 15.08
C GLU A 355 -9.88 -2.37 14.93
N PHE A 356 -10.24 -1.94 13.71
CA PHE A 356 -11.55 -1.34 13.44
C PHE A 356 -12.48 -2.35 12.79
N HIS A 357 -13.66 -2.55 13.37
CA HIS A 357 -14.68 -3.44 12.86
C HIS A 357 -15.86 -2.63 12.35
N LYS A 358 -16.31 -2.91 11.12
CA LYS A 358 -17.53 -2.31 10.60
C LYS A 358 -18.69 -2.75 11.49
N PHE A 359 -19.46 -1.78 11.94
CA PHE A 359 -20.68 -2.01 12.69
C PHE A 359 -21.86 -1.88 11.72
N GLU A 360 -22.65 -2.95 11.58
CA GLU A 360 -23.88 -2.96 10.79
C GLU A 360 -25.04 -3.28 11.73
N PRO A 361 -26.06 -2.41 11.83
CA PRO A 361 -27.27 -2.74 12.57
C PRO A 361 -27.95 -3.92 11.89
N VAL A 362 -28.20 -4.99 12.65
CA VAL A 362 -29.06 -6.08 12.19
C VAL A 362 -30.50 -5.56 12.28
N GLY A 363 -31.17 -5.43 11.14
CA GLY A 363 -32.57 -5.01 11.04
C GLY A 363 -33.54 -6.17 11.11
#